data_AF-A0A6C9W4K5-F1
#
_entry.id   AF-A0A6C9W4K5-F1
#
_cell.length_a   1.000
_cell.length_b   1.000
_cell.length_c   1.000
_cell.angle_alpha   90.00
_cell.angle_beta   90.00
_cell.angle_gamma   90.00
#
_symmetry.space_group_name_H-M   'P 1'
#
loop_
_entity.id
_entity.type
_entity.pdbx_description
1 polymer ?
#
loop_
_entity_poly.entity_id
_entity_poly.type
_entity_poly.pdbx_seq_one_letter_code
_entity_poly.pdbx_strand_id
1 'polypeptide(L)'
;SALNSAKAYTDSKMDSYGAWINVPLASGYSTGDSNTPQYRLVAKQTSTGLKTFAEFRGSVAGTFISTANSTLATMPAGTRPIVTYYGAATSNNGNGGRIAIPVDGKLLQVSSTDNANPSYVSLSTILYEVGN
;
A
#
# COMPACT_ATOMS: atom_id res chain seq x y z
N SER A 1 -13.48 34.25 22.20
CA SER A 1 -12.20 33.99 21.52
C SER A 1 -12.27 32.60 20.88
N ALA A 2 -12.17 32.54 19.55
CA ALA A 2 -12.33 31.34 18.73
C ALA A 2 -11.05 30.48 18.67
N LEU A 3 -10.40 30.23 19.81
CA LEU A 3 -9.06 29.61 19.85
C LEU A 3 -8.96 28.31 20.67
N ASN A 4 -10.04 27.80 21.27
CA ASN A 4 -9.96 26.61 22.13
C ASN A 4 -10.61 25.35 21.56
N SER A 5 -11.03 25.34 20.28
CA SER A 5 -11.45 24.11 19.60
C SER A 5 -10.32 23.45 18.82
N ALA A 6 -9.09 23.52 19.34
CA ALA A 6 -8.08 22.54 18.97
C ALA A 6 -8.62 21.20 19.46
N LYS A 7 -9.26 20.48 18.53
CA LYS A 7 -9.70 19.10 18.66
C LYS A 7 -8.57 18.36 19.37
N ALA A 8 -8.74 18.07 20.65
CA ALA A 8 -7.80 17.27 21.40
C ALA A 8 -7.84 15.90 20.73
N TYR A 9 -6.94 15.67 19.78
CA TYR A 9 -6.59 14.35 19.33
C TYR A 9 -5.89 13.73 20.54
N THR A 10 -6.67 13.14 21.45
CA THR A 10 -6.16 12.06 22.30
C THR A 10 -5.81 10.94 21.35
N ASP A 11 -4.64 11.05 20.73
CA ASP A 11 -3.91 9.93 20.17
C ASP A 11 -3.85 8.90 21.30
N SER A 12 -4.57 7.80 21.14
CA SER A 12 -4.37 6.61 21.96
C SER A 12 -2.93 6.17 21.67
N LYS A 13 -2.01 6.71 22.47
CA LYS A 13 -0.54 6.80 22.33
C LYS A 13 0.20 5.45 22.32
N MET A 14 -0.40 4.41 21.75
CA MET A 14 0.11 3.04 21.71
C MET A 14 0.52 2.59 20.31
N ASP A 15 0.18 3.35 19.27
CA ASP A 15 0.65 3.05 17.91
C ASP A 15 2.09 3.52 17.74
N SER A 16 2.97 2.61 17.29
CA SER A 16 4.37 2.92 16.97
C SER A 16 4.58 2.87 15.46
N TYR A 17 5.13 3.95 14.91
CA TYR A 17 5.32 4.11 13.46
C TYR A 17 6.80 4.01 13.10
N GLY A 18 7.13 3.04 12.25
CA GLY A 18 8.44 2.94 11.62
C GLY A 18 8.68 4.05 10.59
N ALA A 19 9.94 4.15 10.15
CA ALA A 19 10.31 5.03 9.04
C ALA A 19 9.70 4.55 7.71
N TRP A 20 9.49 5.50 6.79
CA TRP A 20 9.11 5.18 5.42
C TRP A 20 10.31 4.63 4.65
N ILE A 21 10.11 3.49 4.01
CA ILE A 21 11.09 2.77 3.19
C ILE A 21 10.57 2.71 1.77
N ASN A 22 11.43 2.89 0.77
CA ASN A 22 11.05 2.76 -0.64
C ASN A 22 10.60 1.33 -0.94
N VAL A 23 9.51 1.20 -1.68
CA VAL A 23 9.09 -0.10 -2.20
C VAL A 23 10.15 -0.61 -3.18
N PRO A 24 10.61 -1.87 -3.08
CA PRO A 24 11.61 -2.44 -3.98
C PRO A 24 10.98 -2.78 -5.34
N LEU A 25 10.74 -1.75 -6.15
CA LEU A 25 10.09 -1.89 -7.45
C LEU A 25 10.87 -2.83 -8.37
N ALA A 26 10.14 -3.68 -9.09
CA ALA A 26 10.69 -4.50 -10.16
C ALA A 26 11.13 -3.62 -11.34
N SER A 27 12.06 -4.14 -12.15
CA SER A 27 12.54 -3.45 -13.35
C SER A 27 11.37 -3.09 -14.28
N GLY A 28 11.38 -1.85 -14.78
CA GLY A 28 10.32 -1.32 -15.65
C GLY A 28 9.22 -0.54 -14.93
N TYR A 29 9.25 -0.48 -13.59
CA TYR A 29 8.37 0.37 -12.79
C TYR A 29 9.13 1.52 -12.14
N SER A 30 8.41 2.62 -11.90
CA SER A 30 8.99 3.85 -11.35
C SER A 30 7.99 4.63 -10.49
N THR A 31 8.39 5.79 -9.99
CA THR A 31 7.51 6.72 -9.28
C THR A 31 6.38 7.20 -10.20
N GLY A 32 5.13 6.90 -9.83
CA GLY A 32 3.95 7.49 -10.43
C GLY A 32 3.58 8.80 -9.78
N ASP A 33 2.82 9.64 -10.49
CA ASP A 33 2.19 10.86 -9.96
C ASP A 33 3.10 11.78 -9.12
N SER A 34 4.41 11.76 -9.38
CA SER A 34 5.46 12.42 -8.56
C SER A 34 5.48 12.02 -7.07
N ASN A 35 4.87 10.90 -6.70
CA ASN A 35 4.74 10.41 -5.33
C ASN A 35 5.45 9.05 -5.17
N THR A 36 6.69 9.07 -4.68
CA THR A 36 7.52 7.86 -4.54
C THR A 36 6.81 6.78 -3.72
N PRO A 37 6.64 5.56 -4.26
CA PRO A 37 5.97 4.49 -3.56
C PRO A 37 6.82 3.99 -2.39
N GLN A 38 6.21 4.01 -1.20
CA GLN A 38 6.87 3.70 0.07
C GLN A 38 5.96 2.87 0.97
N TYR A 39 6.56 2.15 1.90
CA TYR A 39 5.87 1.44 2.96
C TYR A 39 6.53 1.72 4.32
N ARG A 40 5.78 1.52 5.40
CA ARG A 40 6.32 1.50 6.77
C ARG A 40 5.64 0.40 7.57
N LEU A 41 6.31 -0.05 8.62
CA LEU A 41 5.69 -0.91 9.62
C LEU A 41 5.06 -0.06 10.72
N VAL A 42 3.86 -0.44 11.15
CA VAL A 42 3.12 0.20 12.22
C VAL A 42 2.71 -0.86 13.22
N ALA A 43 3.17 -0.73 14.47
CA ALA A 43 2.69 -1.56 15.56
C ALA A 43 1.44 -0.92 16.15
N LYS A 44 0.33 -1.66 16.22
CA LYS A 44 -0.95 -1.18 16.74
C LYS A 44 -1.45 -2.09 17.85
N GLN A 45 -1.96 -1.51 18.92
CA GLN A 45 -2.64 -2.27 19.96
C GLN A 45 -4.02 -2.69 19.47
N THR A 46 -4.29 -4.00 19.42
CA THR A 46 -5.61 -4.55 19.07
C THR A 46 -6.25 -5.22 20.29
N SER A 47 -7.53 -5.59 20.16
CA SER A 47 -8.22 -6.41 21.18
C SER A 47 -7.56 -7.77 21.42
N THR A 48 -6.73 -8.24 20.48
CA THR A 48 -6.00 -9.51 20.56
C THR A 48 -4.52 -9.34 20.95
N GLY A 49 -4.10 -8.12 21.29
CA GLY A 49 -2.72 -7.80 21.61
C GLY A 49 -2.05 -6.88 20.58
N LEU A 50 -0.75 -6.63 20.77
CA LEU A 50 0.06 -5.82 19.87
C LEU A 50 0.25 -6.57 18.54
N LYS A 51 -0.03 -5.88 17.43
CA LYS A 51 0.03 -6.42 16.08
C LYS A 51 0.82 -5.49 15.17
N THR A 52 1.52 -6.04 14.18
CA THR A 52 2.30 -5.25 13.22
C THR A 52 1.59 -5.21 11.87
N PHE A 53 1.48 -4.03 11.29
CA PHE A 53 0.88 -3.78 9.99
C PHE A 53 1.89 -3.16 9.05
N ALA A 54 1.77 -3.43 7.75
CA ALA A 54 2.45 -2.68 6.71
C ALA A 54 1.47 -1.67 6.10
N GLU A 55 1.83 -0.39 6.15
CA GLU A 55 1.09 0.72 5.56
C GLU A 55 1.87 1.26 4.36
N PHE A 56 1.17 1.58 3.27
CA PHE A 56 1.79 2.07 2.04
C PHE A 56 1.34 3.49 1.69
N ARG A 57 2.16 4.16 0.88
CA ARG A 57 1.84 5.44 0.25
C ARG A 57 2.51 5.55 -1.12
N GLY A 58 2.11 6.58 -1.85
CA GLY A 58 2.66 6.91 -3.16
C GLY A 58 2.04 6.10 -4.28
N SER A 59 2.63 6.14 -5.46
CA SER A 59 2.09 5.49 -6.64
C SER A 59 3.19 4.91 -7.52
N VAL A 60 2.83 3.85 -8.23
CA VAL A 60 3.72 3.15 -9.15
C VAL A 60 3.30 3.51 -10.56
N ALA A 61 4.23 4.01 -11.37
CA ALA A 61 4.07 4.15 -12.81
C ALA A 61 4.73 2.98 -13.54
N GLY A 62 4.19 2.67 -14.71
CA GLY A 62 4.74 1.65 -15.60
C GLY A 62 3.73 1.18 -16.63
N THR A 63 4.08 0.09 -17.32
CA THR A 63 3.14 -0.59 -18.21
C THR A 63 2.41 -1.66 -17.43
N PHE A 64 1.08 -1.56 -17.38
CA PHE A 64 0.21 -2.55 -16.75
C PHE A 64 -0.50 -3.33 -17.82
N ILE A 65 -0.51 -4.65 -17.68
CA ILE A 65 -1.08 -5.56 -18.66
C ILE A 65 -2.54 -5.85 -18.27
N SER A 66 -3.47 -5.66 -19.20
CA SER A 66 -4.91 -5.88 -18.95
C SER A 66 -5.32 -7.35 -18.92
N THR A 67 -4.49 -8.26 -19.42
CA THR A 67 -4.76 -9.71 -19.54
C THR A 67 -4.02 -10.58 -18.52
N ALA A 68 -3.07 -10.03 -17.77
CA ALA A 68 -2.31 -10.76 -16.75
C ALA A 68 -1.83 -9.83 -15.64
N ASN A 69 -1.79 -10.34 -14.40
CA ASN A 69 -1.31 -9.57 -13.26
C ASN A 69 0.13 -9.11 -13.49
N SER A 70 0.39 -7.85 -13.14
CA SER A 70 1.71 -7.24 -13.24
C SER A 70 2.39 -7.25 -11.87
N THR A 71 3.58 -7.84 -11.75
CA THR A 71 4.33 -7.83 -10.49
C THR A 71 5.13 -6.55 -10.37
N LEU A 72 4.67 -5.64 -9.51
CA LEU A 72 5.26 -4.31 -9.33
C LEU A 72 6.49 -4.32 -8.44
N ALA A 73 6.48 -5.19 -7.42
CA ALA A 73 7.54 -5.33 -6.43
C ALA A 73 7.44 -6.69 -5.73
N THR A 74 8.48 -7.07 -4.98
CA THR A 74 8.41 -8.16 -4.00
C THR A 74 8.80 -7.62 -2.64
N MET A 75 7.87 -7.65 -1.68
CA MET A 75 8.08 -7.16 -0.34
C MET A 75 9.12 -8.02 0.41
N PRO A 76 10.04 -7.39 1.18
CA PRO A 76 11.02 -8.12 1.96
C PRO A 76 10.38 -9.13 2.93
N ALA A 77 11.12 -10.19 3.26
CA ALA A 77 10.72 -11.09 4.35
C ALA A 77 10.55 -10.29 5.66
N GLY A 78 9.58 -10.67 6.50
CA GLY A 78 9.24 -9.93 7.72
C GLY A 78 8.38 -8.68 7.49
N THR A 79 7.98 -8.37 6.25
CA THR A 79 7.01 -7.30 5.95
C THR A 79 5.84 -7.80 5.10
N ARG A 80 5.77 -9.11 4.84
CA ARG A 80 4.76 -9.75 3.98
C ARG A 80 3.47 -9.97 4.75
N PRO A 81 2.32 -9.99 4.08
CA PRO A 81 1.05 -10.10 4.78
C PRO A 81 0.84 -11.52 5.34
N ILE A 82 0.15 -11.63 6.48
CA ILE A 82 -0.21 -12.92 7.10
C ILE A 82 -1.26 -13.69 6.27
N VAL A 83 -2.10 -12.95 5.55
CA VAL A 83 -3.12 -13.45 4.62
C VAL A 83 -3.10 -12.60 3.36
N THR A 84 -3.48 -13.15 2.22
CA THR A 84 -3.49 -12.36 0.97
C THR A 84 -4.33 -11.10 1.12
N TYR A 85 -3.70 -9.94 0.89
CA TYR A 85 -4.39 -8.66 0.80
C TYR A 85 -5.00 -8.48 -0.59
N TYR A 86 -6.22 -7.94 -0.65
CA TYR A 86 -6.86 -7.44 -1.86
C TYR A 86 -7.46 -6.07 -1.59
N GLY A 87 -7.24 -5.10 -2.48
CA GLY A 87 -7.75 -3.75 -2.30
C GLY A 87 -7.97 -3.01 -3.62
N ALA A 88 -8.90 -2.05 -3.58
CA ALA A 88 -9.03 -1.07 -4.65
C ALA A 88 -7.89 -0.05 -4.57
N ALA A 89 -7.34 0.31 -5.71
CA ALA A 89 -6.35 1.36 -5.88
C ALA A 89 -6.91 2.46 -6.78
N THR A 90 -6.55 3.71 -6.52
CA THR A 90 -6.86 4.78 -7.46
C THR A 90 -5.90 4.72 -8.65
N SER A 91 -6.42 5.05 -9.83
CA SER A 91 -5.67 5.15 -11.09
C SER A 91 -6.10 6.39 -11.84
N ASN A 92 -5.29 6.85 -12.79
CA ASN A 92 -5.52 8.11 -13.50
C ASN A 92 -6.46 8.02 -14.70
N ASN A 93 -7.00 6.84 -14.99
CA ASN A 93 -7.94 6.63 -16.08
C ASN A 93 -9.41 6.61 -15.61
N GLY A 94 -9.67 6.87 -14.34
CA GLY A 94 -11.04 6.96 -13.78
C GLY A 94 -11.71 5.62 -13.47
N ASN A 95 -11.14 4.49 -13.88
CA ASN A 95 -11.75 3.16 -13.72
C ASN A 95 -11.27 2.39 -12.46
N GLY A 96 -10.25 2.91 -11.78
CA GLY A 96 -9.66 2.29 -10.59
C GLY A 96 -8.79 1.07 -10.91
N GLY A 97 -7.73 0.91 -10.13
CA GLY A 97 -6.91 -0.28 -10.10
C GLY A 97 -7.35 -1.27 -9.02
N ARG A 98 -6.81 -2.49 -9.10
CA ARG A 98 -6.87 -3.48 -8.04
C ARG A 98 -5.46 -3.91 -7.68
N ILE A 99 -5.20 -4.02 -6.39
CA ILE A 99 -3.93 -4.51 -5.87
C ILE A 99 -4.18 -5.82 -5.13
N ALA A 100 -3.28 -6.78 -5.32
CA ALA A 100 -3.20 -7.98 -4.51
C ALA A 100 -1.80 -8.13 -3.96
N ILE A 101 -1.69 -8.57 -2.70
CA ILE A 101 -0.41 -8.91 -2.08
C ILE A 101 -0.58 -10.28 -1.44
N PRO A 102 -0.22 -11.38 -2.15
CA PRO A 102 -0.22 -12.71 -1.57
C PRO A 102 0.82 -12.83 -0.45
N VAL A 103 0.72 -13.90 0.34
CA VAL A 103 1.64 -14.19 1.45
C VAL A 103 3.10 -14.34 1.02
N ASP A 104 3.36 -14.60 -0.27
CA ASP A 104 4.71 -14.61 -0.85
C ASP A 104 5.31 -13.21 -1.03
N GLY A 105 4.53 -12.15 -0.76
CA GLY A 105 4.96 -10.76 -0.73
C GLY A 105 4.96 -10.06 -2.09
N LYS A 106 4.48 -10.69 -3.17
CA LYS A 106 4.42 -10.03 -4.47
C LYS A 106 3.37 -8.92 -4.46
N LEU A 107 3.79 -7.69 -4.70
CA LEU A 107 2.88 -6.57 -4.93
C LEU A 107 2.36 -6.65 -6.37
N LEU A 108 1.13 -7.09 -6.54
CA LEU A 108 0.52 -7.30 -7.85
C LEU A 108 -0.46 -6.17 -8.17
N GLN A 109 -0.30 -5.56 -9.34
CA GLN A 109 -1.44 -4.94 -9.99
C GLN A 109 -2.27 -6.05 -10.64
N VAL A 110 -3.52 -6.18 -10.21
CA VAL A 110 -4.43 -7.21 -10.69
C VAL A 110 -5.03 -6.76 -12.01
N SER A 111 -4.84 -7.56 -13.05
CA SER A 111 -5.29 -7.22 -14.40
C SER A 111 -6.79 -6.97 -14.46
N SER A 112 -7.17 -6.03 -15.34
CA SER A 112 -8.56 -5.76 -15.67
C SER A 112 -8.59 -5.13 -17.06
N THR A 113 -9.45 -5.66 -17.93
CA THR A 113 -9.75 -5.06 -19.24
C THR A 113 -10.41 -3.69 -19.08
N ASP A 114 -11.19 -3.51 -18.01
CA ASP A 114 -11.89 -2.26 -17.73
C ASP A 114 -10.93 -1.18 -17.22
N ASN A 115 -9.81 -1.58 -16.63
CA ASN A 115 -8.79 -0.64 -16.15
C ASN A 115 -7.88 -0.14 -17.30
N ALA A 116 -8.18 -0.41 -18.58
CA ALA A 116 -7.63 0.29 -19.76
C ALA A 116 -6.13 0.71 -19.75
N ASN A 117 -5.26 -0.07 -19.08
CA ASN A 117 -3.83 0.21 -18.87
C ASN A 117 -3.56 1.63 -18.31
N PRO A 118 -3.77 1.88 -16.99
CA PRO A 118 -3.50 3.21 -16.43
C PRO A 118 -2.01 3.55 -16.55
N SER A 119 -1.60 4.82 -16.51
CA SER A 119 -0.17 5.13 -16.48
C SER A 119 0.42 5.03 -15.08
N TYR A 120 -0.42 5.02 -14.03
CA TYR A 120 -0.03 4.70 -12.66
C TYR A 120 -1.17 4.11 -11.83
N VAL A 121 -0.79 3.48 -10.71
CA VAL A 121 -1.71 3.03 -9.65
C VAL A 121 -1.21 3.49 -8.27
N SER A 122 -2.13 3.94 -7.43
CA SER A 122 -1.83 4.39 -6.06
C SER A 122 -1.77 3.23 -5.07
N LEU A 123 -0.90 3.36 -4.07
CA LEU A 123 -0.73 2.42 -2.96
C LEU A 123 -1.27 2.96 -1.63
N SER A 124 -1.71 4.22 -1.57
CA SER A 124 -1.99 4.95 -0.32
C SER A 124 -3.17 4.43 0.53
N THR A 125 -3.86 3.39 0.08
CA THR A 125 -4.98 2.75 0.80
C THR A 125 -4.63 1.36 1.34
N ILE A 126 -3.39 0.89 1.12
CA ILE A 126 -2.96 -0.44 1.51
C ILE A 126 -2.53 -0.43 2.98
N LEU A 127 -3.21 -1.25 3.76
CA LEU A 127 -2.86 -1.61 5.13
C LEU A 127 -3.17 -3.09 5.34
N TYR A 128 -2.16 -3.89 5.69
CA TYR A 128 -2.35 -5.31 6.02
C TYR A 128 -1.57 -5.70 7.26
N GLU A 129 -2.04 -6.71 7.99
CA GLU A 129 -1.29 -7.34 9.09
C GLU A 129 -0.13 -8.17 8.52
N VAL A 130 1.06 -8.00 9.09
CA VAL A 130 2.28 -8.72 8.68
C VAL A 130 2.26 -10.14 9.26
N GLY A 131 2.61 -11.13 8.43
CA GLY A 131 2.81 -12.51 8.85
C GLY A 131 4.17 -12.69 9.52
N ASN A 132 4.17 -13.34 10.69
CA ASN A 132 5.39 -13.75 11.39
C ASN A 132 6.18 -14.78 10.58
#